data_AF-A0A8R2LXL2-F1
#
_entry.id   AF-A0A8R2LXL2-F1
#
_cell.length_a   1.000
_cell.length_b   1.000
_cell.length_c   1.000
_cell.angle_alpha   90.00
_cell.angle_beta   90.00
_cell.angle_gamma   90.00
#
_symmetry.space_group_name_H-M   'P 1'
#
loop_
_entity.id
_entity.type
_entity.pdbx_description
1 polymer ?
#
loop_
_entity_poly.entity_id
_entity_poly.type
_entity_poly.pdbx_seq_one_letter_code
_entity_poly.pdbx_strand_id
1 'polypeptide(L)'
;MGAAGALTRLLPNVGGCSAGTRRLYLGVVRSMALYGAPVWSPALSARNAALLHRAQRALAVRVIRGYRTISQDVACALAGSLPWDLEAEILAAVYRRKAQALSRGRSPGPSAVGRWKRAARHVAYAKWRERLLKELGQTSATRRRTLEALVPVLEVDMTIYRFQWKKDTGMSPVGSDVSNEALSCGLSIAAVSH
;
A
#
# COMPACT_ATOMS: atom_id res chain seq x y z
N MET A 1 6.58 -0.71 24.79
CA MET A 1 7.12 0.55 24.22
C MET A 1 8.39 0.21 23.45
N GLY A 2 8.27 -0.19 22.18
CA GLY A 2 9.38 -0.73 21.38
C GLY A 2 10.07 0.31 20.48
N ALA A 3 10.86 -0.17 19.52
CA ALA A 3 11.65 0.64 18.57
C ALA A 3 10.85 1.79 17.90
N ALA A 4 9.59 1.55 17.51
CA ALA A 4 8.74 2.58 16.92
C ALA A 4 8.53 3.80 17.86
N GLY A 5 8.44 3.58 19.18
CA GLY A 5 8.28 4.62 20.19
C GLY A 5 9.53 5.51 20.34
N ALA A 6 10.71 4.91 20.34
CA ALA A 6 11.98 5.64 20.39
C ALA A 6 12.20 6.46 19.12
N LEU A 7 11.92 5.86 17.95
CA LEU A 7 11.98 6.55 16.66
C LEU A 7 10.97 7.69 16.56
N THR A 8 9.83 7.54 17.23
CA THR A 8 8.86 8.63 17.37
C THR A 8 9.33 9.78 18.28
N ARG A 9 10.46 9.67 18.98
CA ARG A 9 11.05 10.84 19.66
C ARG A 9 12.11 11.51 18.79
N LEU A 10 12.77 10.73 17.94
CA LEU A 10 13.88 11.18 17.09
C LEU A 10 13.43 11.93 15.82
N LEU A 11 12.17 11.74 15.39
CA LEU A 11 11.64 12.35 14.16
C LEU A 11 10.53 13.37 14.42
N PRO A 12 10.81 14.55 15.01
CA PRO A 12 9.80 15.57 15.23
C PRO A 12 9.15 16.03 13.91
N ASN A 13 7.88 16.40 13.99
CA ASN A 13 7.09 16.84 12.83
C ASN A 13 7.59 18.17 12.26
N VAL A 14 8.00 19.09 13.13
CA VAL A 14 8.51 20.42 12.78
C VAL A 14 10.00 20.49 13.16
N GLY A 15 10.85 21.04 12.29
CA GLY A 15 12.26 21.29 12.60
C GLY A 15 13.20 20.06 12.63
N GLY A 16 12.82 18.93 12.02
CA GLY A 16 13.63 17.69 12.06
C GLY A 16 14.08 17.15 10.69
N CYS A 17 14.87 16.06 10.75
CA CYS A 17 15.44 15.22 9.67
C CYS A 17 14.75 15.26 8.28
N SER A 18 15.50 15.09 7.20
CA SER A 18 14.98 15.08 5.82
C SER A 18 13.90 14.00 5.56
N ALA A 19 13.08 14.17 4.53
CA ALA A 19 12.09 13.16 4.12
C ALA A 19 12.73 11.80 3.81
N GLY A 20 13.96 11.79 3.26
CA GLY A 20 14.74 10.57 3.03
C GLY A 20 15.06 9.81 4.31
N THR A 21 15.49 10.52 5.36
CA THR A 21 15.79 9.91 6.68
C THR A 21 14.54 9.28 7.30
N ARG A 22 13.39 9.96 7.21
CA ARG A 22 12.12 9.42 7.72
C ARG A 22 11.69 8.15 6.96
N ARG A 23 11.85 8.12 5.63
CA ARG A 23 11.59 6.93 4.80
C ARG A 23 12.55 5.78 5.11
N LEU A 24 13.83 6.08 5.36
CA LEU A 24 14.81 5.08 5.79
C LEU A 24 14.35 4.41 7.08
N TYR A 25 13.98 5.19 8.10
CA TYR A 25 13.48 4.63 9.36
C TYR A 25 12.19 3.83 9.18
N LEU A 26 11.25 4.30 8.35
CA LEU A 26 10.06 3.51 8.01
C LEU A 26 10.46 2.16 7.39
N GLY A 27 11.45 2.15 6.49
CA GLY A 27 12.02 0.95 5.89
C GLY A 27 12.68 0.01 6.91
N VAL A 28 13.46 0.54 7.85
CA VAL A 28 14.10 -0.26 8.92
C VAL A 28 13.05 -0.93 9.80
N VAL A 29 12.05 -0.18 10.28
CA VAL A 29 11.00 -0.75 11.13
C VAL A 29 10.13 -1.73 10.36
N ARG A 30 9.84 -1.45 9.09
CA ARG A 30 9.16 -2.39 8.19
C ARG A 30 9.92 -3.71 8.11
N SER A 31 11.24 -3.68 7.88
CA SER A 31 12.07 -4.89 7.84
C SER A 31 12.03 -5.66 9.17
N MET A 32 12.11 -4.94 10.30
CA MET A 32 11.98 -5.55 11.63
C MET A 32 10.61 -6.21 11.83
N ALA A 33 9.53 -5.51 11.47
CA ALA A 33 8.17 -6.00 11.63
C ALA A 33 7.89 -7.23 10.75
N LEU A 34 8.46 -7.28 9.54
CA LEU A 34 8.18 -8.30 8.53
C LEU A 34 9.18 -9.46 8.49
N TYR A 35 10.22 -9.45 9.33
CA TYR A 35 11.26 -10.48 9.37
C TYR A 35 10.70 -11.91 9.49
N GLY A 36 9.62 -12.09 10.28
CA GLY A 36 8.93 -13.38 10.46
C GLY A 36 7.56 -13.46 9.77
N ALA A 37 7.23 -12.53 8.87
CA ALA A 37 5.88 -12.37 8.33
C ALA A 37 5.23 -13.66 7.81
N PRO A 38 5.91 -14.52 7.03
CA PRO A 38 5.30 -15.75 6.55
C PRO A 38 4.79 -16.70 7.64
N VAL A 39 5.41 -16.67 8.83
CA VAL A 39 5.08 -17.55 9.95
C VAL A 39 3.88 -17.01 10.72
N TRP A 40 3.89 -15.72 11.07
CA TRP A 40 2.84 -15.14 11.90
C TRP A 40 1.64 -14.59 11.13
N SER A 41 1.78 -14.27 9.83
CA SER A 41 0.69 -13.69 9.03
C SER A 41 -0.60 -14.53 9.05
N PRO A 42 -0.56 -15.87 8.92
CA PRO A 42 -1.77 -16.70 8.99
C PRO A 42 -2.45 -16.69 10.37
N ALA A 43 -1.70 -16.41 11.44
CA ALA A 43 -2.18 -16.37 12.82
C ALA A 43 -2.47 -14.94 13.31
N LEU A 44 -2.47 -13.95 12.41
CA LEU A 44 -2.64 -12.55 12.77
C LEU A 44 -4.08 -12.28 13.23
N SER A 45 -4.26 -12.04 14.52
CA SER A 45 -5.55 -11.61 15.08
C SER A 45 -5.79 -10.11 14.88
N ALA A 46 -7.06 -9.68 14.92
CA ALA A 46 -7.43 -8.26 14.84
C ALA A 46 -6.74 -7.40 15.90
N ARG A 47 -6.54 -7.93 17.12
CA ARG A 47 -5.83 -7.24 18.21
C ARG A 47 -4.36 -6.99 17.87
N ASN A 48 -3.68 -8.00 17.34
CA ASN A 48 -2.26 -7.89 17.00
C ASN A 48 -2.05 -7.03 15.75
N ALA A 49 -2.97 -7.12 14.78
CA ALA A 49 -3.01 -6.23 13.63
C ALA A 49 -3.16 -4.76 14.06
N ALA A 50 -4.01 -4.45 15.03
CA ALA A 50 -4.17 -3.09 15.54
C ALA A 50 -2.87 -2.52 16.17
N LEU A 51 -2.07 -3.35 16.86
CA LEU A 51 -0.78 -2.94 17.39
C LEU A 51 0.23 -2.64 16.28
N LEU A 52 0.27 -3.50 15.26
CA LEU A 52 1.10 -3.34 14.07
C LEU A 52 0.75 -2.03 13.34
N HIS A 53 -0.54 -1.80 13.12
CA HIS A 53 -1.08 -0.59 12.50
C HIS A 53 -0.77 0.66 13.30
N ARG A 54 -0.88 0.65 14.63
CA ARG A 54 -0.52 1.82 15.46
C ARG A 54 0.94 2.22 15.29
N ALA A 55 1.85 1.23 15.25
CA ALA A 55 3.28 1.49 15.04
C ALA A 55 3.55 2.07 13.65
N GLN A 56 2.96 1.46 12.62
CA GLN A 56 3.08 1.95 11.24
C GLN A 56 2.50 3.36 11.09
N ARG A 57 1.31 3.63 11.66
CA ARG A 57 0.65 4.93 11.62
C ARG A 57 1.54 6.05 12.14
N ALA A 58 2.14 5.81 13.31
CA ALA A 58 2.98 6.79 13.97
C ALA A 58 4.17 7.19 13.09
N LEU A 59 4.73 6.25 12.32
CA LEU A 59 5.81 6.50 11.37
C LEU A 59 5.29 7.15 10.08
N ALA A 60 4.20 6.66 9.52
CA ALA A 60 3.60 7.17 8.28
C ALA A 60 3.22 8.65 8.43
N VAL A 61 2.54 9.02 9.52
CA VAL A 61 2.19 10.42 9.85
C VAL A 61 3.43 11.32 9.90
N ARG A 62 4.58 10.81 10.34
CA ARG A 62 5.83 11.60 10.38
C ARG A 62 6.47 11.75 9.02
N VAL A 63 6.48 10.68 8.24
CA VAL A 63 7.00 10.70 6.86
C VAL A 63 6.30 11.79 6.06
N ILE A 64 4.97 11.90 6.22
CA ILE A 64 4.13 12.84 5.49
C ILE A 64 4.00 14.22 6.19
N ARG A 65 4.59 14.37 7.39
CA ARG A 65 4.41 15.54 8.28
C ARG A 65 2.93 15.90 8.51
N GLY A 66 2.09 14.88 8.61
CA GLY A 66 0.63 15.01 8.66
C GLY A 66 0.09 15.17 10.07
N TYR A 67 -1.22 15.41 10.14
CA TYR A 67 -1.93 15.53 11.40
C TYR A 67 -2.18 14.17 12.07
N ARG A 68 -2.24 14.19 13.41
CA ARG A 68 -2.56 13.00 14.22
C ARG A 68 -4.00 12.49 14.06
N THR A 69 -4.85 13.17 13.29
CA THR A 69 -6.26 12.80 13.03
C THR A 69 -6.42 11.97 11.77
N ILE A 70 -5.38 11.86 10.93
CA ILE A 70 -5.39 11.06 9.71
C ILE A 70 -5.49 9.58 10.09
N SER A 71 -6.35 8.80 9.43
CA SER A 71 -6.49 7.38 9.72
C SER A 71 -5.25 6.59 9.27
N GLN A 72 -5.22 5.29 9.60
CA GLN A 72 -4.09 4.44 9.26
C GLN A 72 -3.92 4.27 7.75
N ASP A 73 -4.98 3.84 7.06
CA ASP A 73 -4.91 3.52 5.63
C ASP A 73 -4.56 4.76 4.80
N VAL A 74 -5.04 5.92 5.24
CA VAL A 74 -4.77 7.21 4.60
C VAL A 74 -3.34 7.69 4.84
N ALA A 75 -2.83 7.53 6.07
CA ALA A 75 -1.44 7.85 6.36
C ALA A 75 -0.49 6.95 5.55
N CYS A 76 -0.81 5.67 5.42
CA CYS A 76 -0.09 4.72 4.58
C CYS A 76 -0.09 5.12 3.10
N ALA A 77 -1.25 5.51 2.56
CA ALA A 77 -1.40 5.98 1.18
C ALA A 77 -0.51 7.19 0.90
N LEU A 78 -0.60 8.21 1.76
CA LEU A 78 0.22 9.42 1.67
C LEU A 78 1.73 9.15 1.83
N ALA A 79 2.09 8.15 2.64
CA ALA A 79 3.47 7.77 2.87
C ALA A 79 4.05 6.86 1.76
N GLY A 80 3.25 6.44 0.79
CA GLY A 80 3.66 5.46 -0.23
C GLY A 80 3.98 4.09 0.36
N SER A 81 3.29 3.68 1.43
CA SER A 81 3.50 2.41 2.11
C SER A 81 2.21 1.61 2.15
N LEU A 82 2.26 0.32 1.80
CA LEU A 82 1.14 -0.58 2.00
C LEU A 82 1.01 -0.92 3.50
N PRO A 83 -0.21 -1.11 4.04
CA PRO A 83 -0.40 -1.62 5.41
C PRO A 83 0.37 -2.92 5.64
N TRP A 84 1.10 -3.00 6.77
CA TRP A 84 2.03 -4.11 7.02
C TRP A 84 1.36 -5.47 7.14
N ASP A 85 0.09 -5.54 7.52
CA ASP A 85 -0.69 -6.78 7.50
C ASP A 85 -0.84 -7.32 6.06
N LEU A 86 -1.13 -6.44 5.11
CA LEU A 86 -1.23 -6.81 3.69
C LEU A 86 0.14 -7.14 3.08
N GLU A 87 1.20 -6.47 3.52
CA GLU A 87 2.57 -6.85 3.13
C GLU A 87 2.97 -8.21 3.67
N ALA A 88 2.56 -8.53 4.89
CA ALA A 88 2.80 -9.82 5.49
C ALA A 88 2.05 -10.93 4.74
N GLU A 89 0.82 -10.67 4.29
CA GLU A 89 0.08 -11.60 3.42
C GLU A 89 0.82 -11.87 2.10
N ILE A 90 1.40 -10.83 1.48
CA ILE A 90 2.21 -10.99 0.26
C ILE A 90 3.40 -11.91 0.52
N LEU A 91 4.14 -11.66 1.60
CA LEU A 91 5.30 -12.46 1.98
C LEU A 91 4.91 -13.91 2.29
N ALA A 92 3.81 -14.13 3.02
CA ALA A 92 3.29 -15.45 3.32
C ALA A 92 2.82 -16.20 2.07
N ALA A 93 2.17 -15.52 1.12
CA ALA A 93 1.75 -16.13 -0.14
C ALA A 93 2.94 -16.58 -1.00
N VAL A 94 3.96 -15.74 -1.12
CA VAL A 94 5.18 -16.07 -1.89
C VAL A 94 5.97 -17.19 -1.20
N TYR A 95 6.08 -17.14 0.13
CA TYR A 95 6.74 -18.18 0.92
C TYR A 95 6.05 -19.53 0.75
N ARG A 96 4.72 -19.60 0.88
CA ARG A 96 3.96 -20.84 0.68
C ARG A 96 4.17 -21.42 -0.71
N ARG A 97 4.12 -20.59 -1.75
CA ARG A 97 4.39 -21.05 -3.14
C ARG A 97 5.81 -21.55 -3.32
N LYS A 98 6.79 -20.88 -2.72
CA LYS A 98 8.19 -21.34 -2.76
C LYS A 98 8.34 -22.68 -2.03
N ALA A 99 7.80 -22.82 -0.83
CA ALA A 99 7.83 -24.06 -0.07
C ALA A 99 7.18 -25.23 -0.85
N GLN A 100 6.02 -24.99 -1.48
CA GLN A 100 5.33 -25.97 -2.33
C GLN A 100 6.06 -26.31 -3.63
N ALA A 101 6.92 -25.43 -4.15
CA ALA A 101 7.76 -25.73 -5.30
C ALA A 101 8.93 -26.61 -4.88
N LEU A 102 9.58 -26.26 -3.77
CA LEU A 102 10.69 -27.01 -3.20
C LEU A 102 10.28 -28.42 -2.77
N SER A 103 9.09 -28.56 -2.16
CA SER A 103 8.54 -29.88 -1.78
C SER A 103 8.27 -30.80 -2.97
N ARG A 104 8.23 -30.25 -4.20
CA ARG A 104 8.07 -30.99 -5.46
C ARG A 104 9.40 -31.11 -6.24
N GLY A 105 10.54 -30.86 -5.59
CA GLY A 105 11.86 -30.89 -6.22
C GLY A 105 12.12 -29.76 -7.21
N ARG A 106 11.30 -28.71 -7.24
CA ARG A 106 11.46 -27.57 -8.15
C ARG A 106 12.13 -26.40 -7.45
N SER A 107 13.20 -25.87 -8.06
CA SER A 107 13.81 -24.60 -7.63
C SER A 107 13.26 -23.45 -8.48
N PRO A 108 12.34 -22.61 -7.95
CA PRO A 108 11.75 -21.54 -8.74
C PRO A 108 12.77 -20.43 -9.00
N GLY A 109 13.01 -20.15 -10.29
CA GLY A 109 13.88 -19.05 -10.71
C GLY A 109 13.33 -17.66 -10.33
N PRO A 110 14.17 -16.60 -10.37
CA PRO A 110 13.81 -15.25 -9.97
C PRO A 110 12.55 -14.70 -10.67
N SER A 111 12.37 -15.01 -11.96
CA SER A 111 11.21 -14.56 -12.75
C SER A 111 9.88 -15.16 -12.26
N ALA A 112 9.89 -16.43 -11.83
CA ALA A 112 8.70 -17.08 -11.27
C ALA A 112 8.32 -16.47 -9.93
N VAL A 113 9.31 -16.25 -9.05
CA VAL A 113 9.11 -15.57 -7.75
C VAL A 113 8.61 -14.13 -7.97
N GLY A 114 9.14 -13.43 -8.98
CA GLY A 114 8.67 -12.11 -9.39
C GLY A 114 7.20 -12.10 -9.78
N ARG A 115 6.74 -13.05 -10.59
CA ARG A 115 5.31 -13.18 -10.95
C ARG A 115 4.44 -13.45 -9.72
N TRP A 116 4.87 -14.31 -8.80
CA TRP A 116 4.14 -14.57 -7.57
C TRP A 116 4.03 -13.33 -6.67
N LYS A 117 5.12 -12.56 -6.54
CA LYS A 117 5.12 -11.28 -5.83
C LYS A 117 4.15 -10.29 -6.45
N ARG A 118 4.14 -10.17 -7.79
CA ARG A 118 3.21 -9.27 -8.50
C ARG A 118 1.75 -9.67 -8.31
N ALA A 119 1.44 -10.95 -8.46
CA ALA A 119 0.08 -11.46 -8.25
C ALA A 119 -0.40 -11.24 -6.82
N ALA A 120 0.44 -11.53 -5.82
CA ALA A 120 0.11 -11.31 -4.42
C ALA A 120 -0.07 -9.81 -4.09
N ARG A 121 0.77 -8.94 -4.67
CA ARG A 121 0.60 -7.48 -4.56
C ARG A 121 -0.75 -7.04 -5.12
N HIS A 122 -1.13 -7.51 -6.30
CA HIS A 122 -2.41 -7.13 -6.91
C HIS A 122 -3.59 -7.42 -5.97
N VAL A 123 -3.64 -8.61 -5.37
CA VAL A 123 -4.67 -8.98 -4.39
C VAL A 123 -4.64 -8.07 -3.15
N ALA A 124 -3.45 -7.79 -2.63
CA ALA A 124 -3.27 -6.94 -1.45
C ALA A 124 -3.73 -5.49 -1.70
N TYR A 125 -3.39 -4.92 -2.85
CA TYR A 125 -3.83 -3.58 -3.24
C TYR A 125 -5.35 -3.52 -3.47
N ALA A 126 -5.95 -4.55 -4.05
CA ALA A 126 -7.42 -4.61 -4.20
C ALA A 126 -8.12 -4.59 -2.82
N LYS A 127 -7.64 -5.39 -1.86
CA LYS A 127 -8.12 -5.36 -0.48
C LYS A 127 -7.93 -3.99 0.17
N TRP A 128 -6.78 -3.36 -0.04
CA TRP A 128 -6.51 -2.04 0.52
C TRP A 128 -7.44 -0.97 -0.04
N ARG A 129 -7.67 -0.98 -1.36
CA ARG A 129 -8.63 -0.09 -2.02
C ARG A 129 -10.02 -0.26 -1.44
N GLU A 130 -10.47 -1.50 -1.21
CA GLU A 130 -11.77 -1.76 -0.59
C GLU A 130 -11.85 -1.19 0.84
N ARG A 131 -10.80 -1.33 1.66
CA ARG A 131 -10.74 -0.74 3.01
C ARG A 131 -10.84 0.79 2.95
N LEU A 132 -10.10 1.41 2.04
CA LEU A 132 -10.14 2.86 1.83
C LEU A 132 -11.53 3.34 1.39
N LEU A 133 -12.20 2.63 0.47
CA LEU A 133 -13.56 2.95 0.02
C LEU A 133 -14.59 2.78 1.15
N LYS A 134 -14.45 1.75 1.98
CA LYS A 134 -15.31 1.57 3.17
C LYS A 134 -15.14 2.71 4.17
N GLU A 135 -13.89 3.11 4.44
CA GLU A 135 -13.60 4.25 5.31
C GLU A 135 -14.19 5.56 4.75
N LEU A 136 -14.04 5.77 3.44
CA LEU A 136 -14.61 6.90 2.70
C LEU A 136 -16.14 6.99 2.82
N GLY A 137 -16.83 5.86 2.73
CA GLY A 137 -18.29 5.77 2.85
C GLY A 137 -18.80 6.07 4.27
N GLN A 138 -17.97 5.84 5.29
CA GLN A 138 -18.33 6.03 6.70
C GLN A 138 -17.97 7.41 7.26
N THR A 139 -17.36 8.29 6.47
CA THR A 139 -16.83 9.56 6.97
C THR A 139 -17.63 10.80 6.54
N SER A 140 -17.60 11.84 7.38
CA SER A 140 -18.17 13.16 7.11
C SER A 140 -17.64 13.78 5.81
N ALA A 141 -18.45 14.65 5.20
CA ALA A 141 -18.18 15.30 3.91
C ALA A 141 -16.79 15.98 3.83
N THR A 142 -16.27 16.50 4.96
CA THR A 142 -14.95 17.14 5.01
C THR A 142 -13.79 16.16 4.83
N ARG A 143 -13.87 14.94 5.40
CA ARG A 143 -12.81 13.93 5.23
C ARG A 143 -12.86 13.27 3.85
N ARG A 144 -14.05 13.23 3.23
CA ARG A 144 -14.27 12.72 1.88
C ARG A 144 -13.46 13.47 0.82
N ARG A 145 -13.44 14.81 0.87
CA ARG A 145 -12.66 15.66 -0.07
C ARG A 145 -11.15 15.47 0.06
N THR A 146 -10.63 15.36 1.29
CA THR A 146 -9.20 15.07 1.52
C THR A 146 -8.80 13.73 0.91
N LEU A 147 -9.71 12.76 0.91
CA LEU A 147 -9.46 11.42 0.42
C LEU A 147 -9.65 11.27 -1.08
N GLU A 148 -10.63 11.94 -1.68
CA GLU A 148 -10.77 12.05 -3.14
C GLU A 148 -9.51 12.62 -3.78
N ALA A 149 -8.85 13.59 -3.13
CA ALA A 149 -7.55 14.12 -3.58
C ALA A 149 -6.39 13.09 -3.50
N LEU A 150 -6.55 12.00 -2.74
CA LEU A 150 -5.55 10.93 -2.59
C LEU A 150 -5.78 9.75 -3.52
N VAL A 151 -6.99 9.60 -4.06
CA VAL A 151 -7.31 8.56 -5.05
C VAL A 151 -6.37 8.63 -6.27
N PRO A 152 -6.03 9.80 -6.85
CA PRO A 152 -5.07 9.89 -7.94
C PRO A 152 -3.65 9.43 -7.55
N VAL A 153 -3.20 9.71 -6.32
CA VAL A 153 -1.87 9.30 -5.83
C VAL A 153 -1.79 7.78 -5.71
N LEU A 154 -2.87 7.15 -5.24
CA LEU A 154 -3.02 5.70 -5.21
C LEU A 154 -3.13 5.11 -6.63
N GLU A 155 -3.77 5.82 -7.55
CA GLU A 155 -3.90 5.43 -8.94
C GLU A 155 -2.58 5.51 -9.71
N VAL A 156 -1.67 6.44 -9.41
CA VAL A 156 -0.33 6.51 -10.04
C VAL A 156 0.51 5.27 -9.70
N ASP A 157 0.51 4.85 -8.44
CA ASP A 157 1.18 3.60 -8.05
C ASP A 157 0.49 2.38 -8.69
N MET A 158 -0.86 2.37 -8.73
CA MET A 158 -1.66 1.29 -9.32
C MET A 158 -1.65 1.23 -10.86
N THR A 159 -1.44 2.36 -11.56
CA THR A 159 -1.36 2.42 -13.02
C THR A 159 -0.02 1.88 -13.51
N ILE A 160 1.07 2.11 -12.78
CA ILE A 160 2.34 1.42 -13.01
C ILE A 160 2.14 -0.11 -12.95
N TYR A 161 1.32 -0.60 -12.00
CA TYR A 161 0.99 -2.02 -11.91
C TYR A 161 -0.02 -2.52 -12.96
N ARG A 162 -1.02 -1.72 -13.35
CA ARG A 162 -2.01 -2.06 -14.41
C ARG A 162 -1.34 -2.18 -15.79
N PHE A 163 -0.42 -1.28 -16.12
CA PHE A 163 0.37 -1.34 -17.35
C PHE A 163 1.32 -2.55 -17.35
N GLN A 164 1.98 -2.82 -16.22
CA GLN A 164 2.87 -3.99 -16.09
C GLN A 164 2.10 -5.33 -16.15
N TRP A 165 0.88 -5.39 -15.60
CA TRP A 165 0.01 -6.57 -15.69
C TRP A 165 -0.44 -6.83 -17.13
N LYS A 166 -0.91 -5.80 -17.85
CA LYS A 166 -1.31 -5.89 -19.26
C LYS A 166 -0.15 -6.37 -20.15
N LYS A 167 1.08 -5.96 -19.84
CA LYS A 167 2.32 -6.38 -20.51
C LYS A 167 2.72 -7.82 -20.19
N ASP A 168 2.43 -8.32 -18.98
CA ASP A 168 2.86 -9.65 -18.49
C ASP A 168 1.87 -10.79 -18.79
N THR A 169 0.57 -10.51 -18.96
CA THR A 169 -0.46 -11.55 -19.13
C THR A 169 -1.15 -11.57 -20.49
N GLY A 170 -1.04 -10.52 -21.31
CA GLY A 170 -1.68 -10.48 -22.63
C GLY A 170 -3.22 -10.59 -22.64
N MET A 171 -3.86 -10.60 -21.46
CA MET A 171 -5.31 -10.70 -21.32
C MET A 171 -5.96 -9.32 -21.17
N SER A 172 -6.95 -9.03 -22.01
CA SER A 172 -7.95 -8.00 -21.75
C SER A 172 -8.86 -8.42 -20.58
N PRO A 173 -9.32 -7.49 -19.72
CA PRO A 173 -10.21 -7.84 -18.63
C PRO A 173 -11.54 -8.35 -19.21
N VAL A 174 -11.95 -9.54 -18.76
CA VAL A 174 -13.32 -10.05 -18.95
C VAL A 174 -14.28 -9.04 -18.32
N GLY A 175 -15.28 -8.65 -19.10
CA GLY A 175 -16.13 -7.49 -18.88
C GLY A 175 -16.78 -7.43 -17.51
N SER A 176 -16.73 -6.23 -16.94
CA SER A 176 -17.79 -5.70 -16.11
C SER A 176 -18.11 -4.32 -16.68
N ASP A 177 -19.22 -4.25 -17.42
CA ASP A 177 -19.82 -3.05 -17.99
C ASP A 177 -20.16 -2.04 -16.89
N VAL A 178 -19.22 -1.18 -16.51
CA VAL A 178 -19.51 0.10 -15.83
C VAL A 178 -18.36 1.09 -16.08
N SER A 179 -18.04 1.44 -17.34
CA SER A 179 -17.13 2.57 -17.66
C SER A 179 -17.17 2.89 -19.16
N ASN A 180 -18.30 3.38 -19.67
CA ASN A 180 -18.30 3.98 -21.02
C ASN A 180 -19.13 5.27 -21.11
N GLU A 181 -19.05 6.12 -20.08
CA GLU A 181 -19.71 7.45 -20.10
C GLU A 181 -18.83 8.60 -19.57
N ALA A 182 -17.55 8.35 -19.25
CA ALA A 182 -16.67 9.38 -18.67
C ALA A 182 -15.54 9.89 -19.60
N LEU A 183 -15.50 9.47 -20.86
CA LEU A 183 -14.46 9.90 -21.82
C LEU A 183 -14.97 10.81 -22.97
N SER A 184 -16.23 11.27 -22.92
CA SER A 184 -16.76 12.18 -23.96
C SER A 184 -16.64 13.68 -23.62
N CYS A 185 -16.22 14.08 -22.42
CA CYS A 185 -16.16 15.50 -22.05
C CYS A 185 -14.81 15.83 -21.40
N GLY A 186 -13.90 16.48 -22.12
CA GLY A 186 -12.69 17.02 -21.48
C GLY A 186 -11.47 17.38 -22.33
N LEU A 187 -11.53 17.37 -23.67
CA LEU A 187 -10.46 17.91 -24.52
C LEU A 187 -10.94 19.19 -25.23
N SER A 188 -10.85 20.32 -24.54
CA SER A 188 -10.75 21.67 -25.13
C SER A 188 -10.40 22.71 -24.06
N ILE A 189 -9.14 22.76 -23.63
CA ILE A 189 -8.54 24.00 -23.11
C ILE A 189 -7.07 24.02 -23.58
N ALA A 190 -6.84 24.58 -24.77
CA ALA A 190 -5.55 25.12 -25.19
C ALA A 190 -5.74 25.99 -26.44
N ALA A 191 -6.21 27.23 -26.26
CA ALA A 191 -5.93 28.34 -27.17
C ALA A 191 -5.97 29.63 -26.34
N VAL A 192 -4.77 30.10 -26.01
CA VAL A 192 -4.48 31.34 -25.28
C VAL A 192 -4.62 32.50 -26.24
N SER A 193 -5.24 33.59 -25.77
CA SER A 193 -5.29 34.91 -26.41
C SER A 193 -3.91 35.44 -26.77
N HIS A 194 -3.67 35.73 -28.05
CA HIS A 194 -3.41 37.06 -28.60
C HIS A 194 -3.26 36.99 -30.12
#